data_AF-A0AAN8VX22-F1
#
_entry.id   AF-A0AAN8VX22-F1
#
_cell.length_a   1.000
_cell.length_b   1.000
_cell.length_c   1.000
_cell.angle_alpha   90.00
_cell.angle_beta   90.00
_cell.angle_gamma   90.00
#
_symmetry.space_group_name_H-M   'P 1'
#
loop_
_entity.id
_entity.type
_entity.pdbx_description
1 polymer ?
#
loop_
_entity_poly.entity_id
_entity_poly.type
_entity_poly.pdbx_seq_one_letter_code
_entity_poly.pdbx_strand_id
1 'polypeptide(L)'
;MAMYVLSRRGQYSTSMLVGGLRCSSTWLRSISTGFREERDTFGPIQVPSDKLWGAQTQRSLQNFEIGGDRERMPEPIIRAFGILKKCAAKVNMEYGLDPTIGKAIMQAAQEVAEGKLNDHFPLVSVEFKDIIKIGRTHTQDATPLTLGQEFSGYSTQVKYGIDRITCTLPRMYQLAQGGTAVGTGLNTKKGFDVKIAAAVAEETSLPFVTAENKFEALSVRLLGDASASFEKNCVRGIQANKARISKLLHEKIGYDNAAAVAKKAHKEGSTLKEAALRLGVLTSEEFDKLVVPEKMIGPSD
;
A
#
# COMPACT_ATOMS: atom_id res chain seq x y z
N MET A 1 39.52 -11.84 -55.70
CA MET A 1 39.93 -12.81 -56.74
C MET A 1 38.65 -13.53 -57.17
N ALA A 2 37.92 -13.00 -58.17
CA ALA A 2 37.78 -13.60 -59.52
C ALA A 2 37.26 -15.06 -59.44
N MET A 3 36.17 -15.52 -60.06
CA MET A 3 35.49 -15.26 -61.34
C MET A 3 34.03 -15.77 -61.20
N TYR A 4 32.97 -15.13 -61.71
CA TYR A 4 32.41 -15.21 -63.08
C TYR A 4 32.37 -16.60 -63.75
N VAL A 5 31.20 -16.93 -64.33
CA VAL A 5 30.86 -17.71 -65.56
C VAL A 5 29.49 -18.39 -65.33
N LEU A 6 28.38 -17.87 -65.88
CA LEU A 6 27.80 -18.21 -67.20
C LEU A 6 27.47 -19.72 -67.30
N SER A 7 26.38 -20.24 -67.85
CA SER A 7 25.30 -19.80 -68.72
C SER A 7 24.56 -21.11 -69.10
N ARG A 8 23.24 -21.09 -69.30
CA ARG A 8 22.57 -21.48 -70.57
C ARG A 8 21.12 -21.90 -70.38
N ARG A 9 20.34 -21.40 -71.34
CA ARG A 9 18.92 -21.59 -71.61
C ARG A 9 18.56 -23.04 -71.93
N GLY A 10 17.34 -23.42 -71.58
CA GLY A 10 16.57 -24.46 -72.26
C GLY A 10 15.10 -24.05 -72.30
N GLN A 11 14.63 -23.57 -73.46
CA GLN A 11 13.21 -23.40 -73.78
C GLN A 11 12.65 -24.73 -74.27
N TYR A 12 11.52 -25.18 -73.73
CA TYR A 12 10.57 -26.01 -74.48
C TYR A 12 9.14 -25.54 -74.16
N SER A 13 8.39 -25.37 -75.25
CA SER A 13 7.02 -24.86 -75.33
C SER A 13 6.02 -26.01 -75.47
N THR A 14 4.74 -25.68 -75.22
CA THR A 14 3.49 -26.46 -75.41
C THR A 14 3.19 -27.47 -74.29
N SER A 15 2.01 -27.52 -73.66
CA SER A 15 0.65 -27.37 -74.18
C SER A 15 -0.36 -26.86 -73.13
N MET A 16 -1.42 -26.19 -73.59
CA MET A 16 -2.60 -25.82 -72.80
C MET A 16 -3.37 -27.07 -72.36
N LEU A 17 -3.62 -27.20 -71.05
CA LEU A 17 -4.79 -27.90 -70.53
C LEU A 17 -5.42 -27.04 -69.43
N VAL A 18 -6.62 -26.57 -69.74
CA VAL A 18 -7.54 -25.87 -68.84
C VAL A 18 -8.04 -26.89 -67.81
N GLY A 19 -7.76 -26.63 -66.54
CA GLY A 19 -8.22 -27.44 -65.42
C GLY A 19 -8.17 -26.62 -64.14
N GLY A 20 -9.27 -25.95 -63.81
CA GLY A 20 -9.39 -25.17 -62.59
C GLY A 20 -9.42 -26.08 -61.37
N LEU A 21 -8.60 -25.78 -60.35
CA LEU A 21 -8.86 -26.15 -58.96
C LEU A 21 -8.01 -25.29 -58.01
N ARG A 22 -8.71 -24.36 -57.36
CA ARG A 22 -8.49 -23.80 -56.01
C ARG A 22 -7.07 -23.33 -55.66
N CYS A 23 -6.77 -22.09 -56.04
CA CYS A 23 -5.82 -21.28 -55.29
C CYS A 23 -6.42 -21.00 -53.91
N SER A 24 -5.94 -21.68 -52.88
CA SER A 24 -6.13 -21.23 -51.50
C SER A 24 -5.38 -19.92 -51.35
N SER A 25 -6.05 -18.81 -51.62
CA SER A 25 -5.59 -17.49 -51.20
C SER A 25 -5.58 -17.51 -49.68
N THR A 26 -4.43 -17.83 -49.10
CA THR A 26 -4.12 -17.49 -47.73
C THR A 26 -4.20 -15.98 -47.66
N TRP A 27 -5.37 -15.48 -47.27
CA TRP A 27 -5.56 -14.10 -46.89
C TRP A 27 -4.66 -13.87 -45.67
N LEU A 28 -3.41 -13.51 -45.92
CA LEU A 28 -2.63 -12.71 -44.99
C LEU A 28 -3.43 -11.41 -44.84
N ARG A 29 -4.34 -11.39 -43.87
CA ARG A 29 -4.88 -10.14 -43.32
C ARG A 29 -3.66 -9.37 -42.84
N SER A 30 -3.17 -8.47 -43.67
CA SER A 30 -2.42 -7.31 -43.21
C SER A 30 -3.35 -6.60 -42.23
N ILE A 31 -3.12 -6.81 -40.93
CA ILE A 31 -3.69 -5.96 -39.90
C ILE A 31 -2.97 -4.62 -40.11
N SER A 32 -3.62 -3.73 -40.86
CA SER A 32 -3.31 -2.32 -40.82
C SER A 32 -3.48 -1.89 -39.36
N THR A 33 -2.39 -1.79 -38.61
CA THR A 33 -2.37 -1.14 -37.30
C THR A 33 -2.56 0.35 -37.55
N GLY A 34 -3.81 0.77 -37.68
CA GLY A 34 -4.17 2.17 -37.79
C GLY A 34 -3.76 2.91 -36.52
N PHE A 35 -3.44 4.19 -36.65
CA PHE A 35 -3.25 5.10 -35.53
C PHE A 35 -4.34 6.17 -35.57
N ARG A 36 -4.77 6.61 -34.39
CA ARG A 36 -5.57 7.83 -34.22
C ARG A 36 -4.71 8.90 -33.53
N GLU A 37 -4.93 10.14 -33.92
CA GLU A 37 -4.31 11.27 -33.24
C GLU A 37 -5.13 11.62 -31.98
N GLU A 38 -4.46 11.62 -30.83
CA GLU A 38 -5.00 12.10 -29.56
C GLU A 38 -4.22 13.35 -29.14
N ARG A 39 -4.83 14.21 -28.31
CA ARG A 39 -4.20 15.46 -27.88
C ARG A 39 -4.32 15.66 -26.37
N ASP A 40 -3.24 16.11 -25.75
CA ASP A 40 -3.22 16.63 -24.38
C ASP A 40 -2.54 18.01 -24.35
N THR A 41 -2.25 18.54 -23.16
CA THR A 41 -1.60 19.84 -22.98
C THR A 41 -0.19 19.93 -23.58
N PHE A 42 0.47 18.79 -23.85
CA PHE A 42 1.81 18.72 -24.45
C PHE A 42 1.76 18.63 -25.99
N GLY A 43 0.57 18.56 -26.58
CA GLY A 43 0.38 18.53 -28.04
C GLY A 43 -0.22 17.21 -28.55
N PRO A 44 -0.20 16.99 -29.87
CA PRO A 44 -0.72 15.76 -30.47
C PRO A 44 0.22 14.56 -30.21
N ILE A 45 -0.33 13.35 -30.24
CA ILE A 45 0.39 12.07 -30.19
C ILE A 45 -0.43 10.97 -30.89
N GLN A 46 0.27 10.04 -31.56
CA GLN A 46 -0.38 8.92 -32.24
C GLN A 46 -0.62 7.74 -31.29
N VAL A 47 -1.86 7.28 -31.22
CA VAL A 47 -2.31 6.15 -30.40
C VAL A 47 -2.83 5.02 -31.29
N PRO A 48 -2.46 3.75 -31.06
CA PRO A 48 -3.01 2.63 -31.84
C PRO A 48 -4.54 2.60 -31.82
N SER A 49 -5.17 2.49 -33.01
CA SER A 49 -6.62 2.59 -33.17
C SER A 49 -7.40 1.46 -32.47
N ASP A 50 -6.76 0.33 -32.22
CA ASP A 50 -7.31 -0.84 -31.51
C ASP A 50 -7.26 -0.69 -29.97
N LYS A 51 -6.68 0.40 -29.44
CA LYS A 51 -6.49 0.61 -28.00
C LYS A 51 -7.35 1.75 -27.47
N LEU A 52 -8.00 1.54 -26.33
CA LEU A 52 -8.95 2.50 -25.75
C LEU A 52 -8.31 3.65 -24.93
N TRP A 53 -6.99 3.64 -24.71
CA TRP A 53 -6.31 4.65 -23.90
C TRP A 53 -6.04 5.96 -24.66
N GLY A 54 -5.83 7.08 -23.97
CA GLY A 54 -5.62 8.39 -24.60
C GLY A 54 -4.14 8.83 -24.70
N ALA A 55 -3.94 10.11 -25.06
CA ALA A 55 -2.63 10.74 -25.22
C ALA A 55 -1.71 10.56 -24.00
N GLN A 56 -2.23 10.75 -22.78
CA GLN A 56 -1.43 10.67 -21.55
C GLN A 56 -0.86 9.26 -21.32
N THR A 57 -1.67 8.22 -21.51
CA THR A 57 -1.21 6.83 -21.41
C THR A 57 -0.18 6.51 -22.48
N GLN A 58 -0.37 7.01 -23.70
CA GLN A 58 0.57 6.82 -24.79
C GLN A 58 1.92 7.51 -24.53
N ARG A 59 1.91 8.71 -23.95
CA ARG A 59 3.13 9.41 -23.52
C ARG A 59 3.83 8.68 -22.40
N SER A 60 3.07 8.24 -21.38
CA SER A 60 3.65 7.47 -20.26
C SER A 60 4.29 6.17 -20.73
N LEU A 61 3.70 5.48 -21.70
CA LEU A 61 4.30 4.31 -22.35
C LEU A 61 5.68 4.63 -22.95
N GLN A 62 5.81 5.73 -23.68
CA GLN A 62 7.07 6.15 -24.32
C GLN A 62 8.10 6.67 -23.31
N ASN A 63 7.63 7.27 -22.21
CA ASN A 63 8.49 7.84 -21.18
C ASN A 63 9.01 6.78 -20.19
N PHE A 64 8.29 5.67 -20.02
CA PHE A 64 8.56 4.65 -19.02
C PHE A 64 8.60 3.25 -19.65
N GLU A 65 9.54 3.03 -20.58
CA GLU A 65 9.83 1.71 -21.17
C GLU A 65 10.70 0.85 -20.21
N ILE A 66 10.17 0.53 -19.02
CA ILE A 66 10.93 -0.15 -17.96
C ILE A 66 10.20 -1.46 -17.58
N GLY A 67 10.93 -2.58 -17.49
CA GLY A 67 10.40 -3.85 -16.94
C GLY A 67 9.56 -4.73 -17.89
N GLY A 68 9.13 -4.20 -19.04
CA GLY A 68 8.41 -4.98 -20.07
C GLY A 68 7.07 -5.57 -19.59
N ASP A 69 6.56 -6.59 -20.29
CA ASP A 69 5.22 -7.15 -20.03
C ASP A 69 5.04 -7.77 -18.64
N ARG A 70 6.14 -8.13 -17.96
CA ARG A 70 6.12 -8.72 -16.61
C ARG A 70 5.82 -7.69 -15.51
N GLU A 71 6.19 -6.43 -15.72
CA GLU A 71 6.08 -5.36 -14.71
C GLU A 71 4.86 -4.46 -14.97
N ARG A 72 3.86 -4.95 -15.73
CA ARG A 72 2.58 -4.26 -15.92
C ARG A 72 1.80 -4.19 -14.61
N MET A 73 0.97 -3.16 -14.47
CA MET A 73 0.13 -3.02 -13.28
C MET A 73 -0.72 -4.29 -13.05
N PRO A 74 -0.70 -4.89 -11.84
CA PRO A 74 -1.40 -6.16 -11.60
C PRO A 74 -2.90 -6.09 -11.88
N GLU A 75 -3.47 -7.14 -12.47
CA GLU A 75 -4.90 -7.20 -12.79
C GLU A 75 -5.84 -6.84 -11.62
N PRO A 76 -5.60 -7.27 -10.36
CA PRO A 76 -6.46 -6.89 -9.25
C PRO A 76 -6.57 -5.38 -9.04
N ILE A 77 -5.49 -4.63 -9.32
CA ILE A 77 -5.46 -3.17 -9.23
C ILE A 77 -6.28 -2.54 -10.36
N ILE A 78 -6.16 -3.05 -11.58
CA ILE A 78 -6.97 -2.62 -12.73
C ILE A 78 -8.46 -2.81 -12.44
N ARG A 79 -8.83 -3.98 -11.90
CA ARG A 79 -10.22 -4.27 -11.51
C ARG A 79 -10.73 -3.34 -10.42
N ALA A 80 -9.89 -3.04 -9.42
CA ALA A 80 -10.22 -2.08 -8.37
C ALA A 80 -10.50 -0.68 -8.93
N PHE A 81 -9.75 -0.22 -9.94
CA PHE A 81 -10.04 1.03 -10.63
C PHE A 81 -11.39 1.02 -11.35
N GLY A 82 -11.76 -0.11 -11.99
CA GLY A 82 -13.09 -0.29 -12.58
C GLY A 82 -14.21 -0.12 -11.54
N ILE A 83 -14.10 -0.80 -10.39
CA ILE A 83 -15.07 -0.68 -9.29
C ILE A 83 -15.15 0.77 -8.79
N LEU A 84 -14.00 1.39 -8.53
CA LEU A 84 -13.91 2.78 -8.05
C LEU A 84 -14.61 3.75 -8.99
N LYS A 85 -14.32 3.67 -10.30
CA LYS A 85 -14.89 4.57 -11.30
C LYS A 85 -16.38 4.35 -11.53
N LYS A 86 -16.85 3.09 -11.44
CA LYS A 86 -18.29 2.79 -11.45
C LYS A 86 -19.01 3.44 -10.27
N CYS A 87 -18.49 3.29 -9.06
CA CYS A 87 -19.05 3.91 -7.86
C CYS A 87 -19.02 5.43 -7.94
N ALA A 88 -17.91 6.01 -8.40
CA ALA A 88 -17.78 7.46 -8.57
C ALA A 88 -18.80 8.03 -9.56
N ALA A 89 -19.00 7.37 -10.71
CA ALA A 89 -20.00 7.78 -11.69
C ALA A 89 -21.43 7.69 -11.12
N LYS A 90 -21.74 6.63 -10.37
CA LYS A 90 -23.03 6.47 -9.67
C LYS A 90 -23.32 7.64 -8.74
N VAL A 91 -22.37 7.97 -7.87
CA VAL A 91 -22.50 9.07 -6.91
C VAL A 91 -22.56 10.41 -7.63
N ASN A 92 -21.69 10.66 -8.62
CA ASN A 92 -21.65 11.94 -9.30
C ASN A 92 -22.92 12.27 -10.10
N MET A 93 -23.72 11.28 -10.49
CA MET A 93 -25.04 11.53 -11.09
C MET A 93 -26.00 12.23 -10.11
N GLU A 94 -25.84 12.01 -8.80
CA GLU A 94 -26.61 12.71 -7.76
C GLU A 94 -26.14 14.18 -7.61
N TYR A 95 -24.92 14.49 -8.03
CA TYR A 95 -24.30 15.81 -7.95
C TYR A 95 -24.24 16.55 -9.31
N GLY A 96 -25.00 16.09 -10.30
CA GLY A 96 -25.17 16.80 -11.58
C GLY A 96 -24.37 16.25 -12.76
N LEU A 97 -23.76 15.07 -12.66
CA LEU A 97 -23.29 14.35 -13.85
C LEU A 97 -24.48 13.91 -14.70
N ASP A 98 -24.43 14.19 -16.01
CA ASP A 98 -25.47 13.77 -16.95
C ASP A 98 -25.74 12.24 -16.84
N PRO A 99 -27.00 11.81 -16.68
CA PRO A 99 -27.33 10.40 -16.50
C PRO A 99 -26.95 9.49 -17.67
N THR A 100 -26.93 10.00 -18.89
CA THR A 100 -26.54 9.21 -20.08
C THR A 100 -25.03 8.95 -20.04
N ILE A 101 -24.24 9.99 -19.77
CA ILE A 101 -22.79 9.88 -19.59
C ILE A 101 -22.46 9.00 -18.38
N GLY A 102 -23.14 9.20 -17.25
CA GLY A 102 -22.92 8.42 -16.04
C GLY A 102 -23.18 6.94 -16.23
N LYS A 103 -24.28 6.56 -16.90
CA LYS A 103 -24.58 5.16 -17.25
C LYS A 103 -23.52 4.55 -18.18
N ALA A 104 -23.05 5.30 -19.17
CA ALA A 104 -21.99 4.85 -20.06
C ALA A 104 -20.66 4.62 -19.31
N ILE A 105 -20.27 5.53 -18.41
CA ILE A 105 -19.09 5.35 -17.56
C ILE A 105 -19.25 4.13 -16.66
N MET A 106 -20.42 3.95 -16.04
CA MET A 106 -20.68 2.79 -15.19
C MET A 106 -20.57 1.47 -15.96
N GLN A 107 -21.05 1.41 -17.20
CA GLN A 107 -20.93 0.24 -18.05
C GLN A 107 -19.47 -0.04 -18.41
N ALA A 108 -18.73 0.96 -18.92
CA ALA A 108 -17.32 0.79 -19.27
C ALA A 108 -16.48 0.39 -18.04
N ALA A 109 -16.73 1.02 -16.89
CA ALA A 109 -16.04 0.71 -15.64
C ALA A 109 -16.37 -0.70 -15.11
N GLN A 110 -17.60 -1.19 -15.35
CA GLN A 110 -17.96 -2.58 -15.07
C GLN A 110 -17.19 -3.56 -15.96
N GLU A 111 -17.02 -3.27 -17.25
CA GLU A 111 -16.22 -4.10 -18.16
C GLU A 111 -14.74 -4.17 -17.75
N VAL A 112 -14.19 -3.07 -17.21
CA VAL A 112 -12.85 -3.06 -16.57
C VAL A 112 -12.81 -3.94 -15.31
N ALA A 113 -13.81 -3.82 -14.43
CA ALA A 113 -13.89 -4.60 -13.19
C ALA A 113 -14.00 -6.12 -13.45
N GLU A 114 -14.66 -6.50 -14.55
CA GLU A 114 -14.79 -7.87 -15.03
C GLU A 114 -13.53 -8.39 -15.74
N GLY A 115 -12.56 -7.51 -16.02
CA GLY A 115 -11.29 -7.86 -16.68
C GLY A 115 -11.37 -7.92 -18.21
N LYS A 116 -12.47 -7.49 -18.83
CA LYS A 116 -12.65 -7.53 -20.29
C LYS A 116 -11.70 -6.60 -21.05
N LEU A 117 -11.19 -5.58 -20.37
CA LEU A 117 -10.39 -4.50 -20.95
C LEU A 117 -8.94 -4.46 -20.46
N ASN A 118 -8.42 -5.55 -19.87
CA ASN A 118 -7.06 -5.60 -19.30
C ASN A 118 -5.98 -5.21 -20.32
N ASP A 119 -6.15 -5.59 -21.59
CA ASP A 119 -5.21 -5.28 -22.69
C ASP A 119 -5.11 -3.79 -23.05
N HIS A 120 -5.90 -2.94 -22.39
CA HIS A 120 -5.90 -1.48 -22.53
C HIS A 120 -5.22 -0.75 -21.36
N PHE A 121 -4.54 -1.47 -20.46
CA PHE A 121 -3.77 -0.90 -19.36
C PHE A 121 -2.28 -1.27 -19.50
N PRO A 122 -1.56 -0.60 -20.41
CA PRO A 122 -0.21 -1.02 -20.82
C PRO A 122 0.89 -0.47 -19.90
N LEU A 123 0.53 0.34 -18.89
CA LEU A 123 1.49 1.03 -18.05
C LEU A 123 2.12 0.07 -17.04
N VAL A 124 3.45 0.16 -16.97
CA VAL A 124 4.28 -0.56 -16.02
C VAL A 124 4.21 0.10 -14.64
N SER A 125 4.26 -0.70 -13.58
CA SER A 125 4.59 -0.17 -12.25
C SER A 125 6.06 0.21 -12.28
N VAL A 126 6.36 1.51 -12.23
CA VAL A 126 7.75 1.98 -12.26
C VAL A 126 8.48 1.50 -11.00
N GLU A 127 9.35 0.51 -11.15
CA GLU A 127 10.33 0.16 -10.12
C GLU A 127 11.43 1.24 -10.12
N PHE A 128 11.44 2.10 -9.10
CA PHE A 128 12.49 3.11 -8.92
C PHE A 128 13.84 2.54 -8.44
N LYS A 129 14.15 1.27 -8.77
CA LYS A 129 15.32 0.55 -8.26
C LYS A 129 16.64 1.22 -8.68
N ASP A 130 16.69 1.84 -9.86
CA ASP A 130 17.95 2.37 -10.41
C ASP A 130 18.21 3.83 -10.04
N ILE A 131 17.24 4.51 -9.40
CA ILE A 131 17.39 5.91 -9.00
C ILE A 131 18.02 5.98 -7.62
N ILE A 132 19.31 6.33 -7.53
CA ILE A 132 20.02 6.55 -6.26
C ILE A 132 19.73 7.97 -5.75
N LYS A 133 19.35 8.08 -4.47
CA LYS A 133 19.15 9.34 -3.76
C LYS A 133 19.88 9.35 -2.42
N ILE A 134 20.13 10.54 -1.87
CA ILE A 134 20.60 10.71 -0.50
C ILE A 134 19.45 10.42 0.47
N GLY A 135 19.67 9.54 1.43
CA GLY A 135 18.74 9.28 2.54
C GLY A 135 18.77 10.40 3.56
N ARG A 136 17.69 10.55 4.34
CA ARG A 136 17.64 11.50 5.45
C ARG A 136 17.18 10.87 6.75
N THR A 137 17.93 11.08 7.82
CA THR A 137 17.54 10.74 9.19
C THR A 137 17.55 12.02 10.02
N HIS A 138 16.52 12.23 10.85
CA HIS A 138 16.32 13.52 11.55
C HIS A 138 16.39 14.74 10.61
N THR A 139 15.94 14.58 9.36
CA THR A 139 16.01 15.60 8.28
C THR A 139 17.42 15.98 7.81
N GLN A 140 18.47 15.33 8.31
CA GLN A 140 19.87 15.53 7.90
C GLN A 140 20.29 14.49 6.86
N ASP A 141 21.24 14.85 6.01
CA ASP A 141 21.77 13.95 4.97
C ASP A 141 22.48 12.73 5.59
N ALA A 142 22.25 11.57 4.99
CA ALA A 142 22.75 10.26 5.44
C ALA A 142 23.31 9.44 4.27
N THR A 143 23.41 8.13 4.43
CA THR A 143 23.90 7.22 3.39
C THR A 143 22.90 7.12 2.21
N PRO A 144 23.39 6.93 0.96
CA PRO A 144 22.52 6.75 -0.19
C PRO A 144 21.63 5.50 -0.11
N LEU A 145 20.47 5.55 -0.76
CA LEU A 145 19.57 4.43 -1.01
C LEU A 145 18.90 4.62 -2.37
N THR A 146 18.24 3.60 -2.90
CA THR A 146 17.43 3.75 -4.10
C THR A 146 16.07 4.33 -3.77
N LEU A 147 15.49 5.10 -4.67
CA LEU A 147 14.12 5.59 -4.55
C LEU A 147 13.13 4.41 -4.49
N GLY A 148 13.48 3.27 -5.11
CA GLY A 148 12.75 2.02 -4.99
C GLY A 148 12.76 1.45 -3.57
N GLN A 149 13.89 1.53 -2.86
CA GLN A 149 13.97 1.16 -1.44
C GLN A 149 13.08 2.06 -0.57
N GLU A 150 13.04 3.37 -0.82
CA GLU A 150 12.15 4.30 -0.11
C GLU A 150 10.67 3.95 -0.32
N PHE A 151 10.24 3.77 -1.57
CA PHE A 151 8.86 3.43 -1.91
C PHE A 151 8.45 2.02 -1.46
N SER A 152 9.41 1.09 -1.35
CA SER A 152 9.15 -0.23 -0.78
C SER A 152 8.71 -0.15 0.69
N GLY A 153 9.22 0.84 1.43
CA GLY A 153 8.78 1.15 2.79
C GLY A 153 7.30 1.56 2.83
N TYR A 154 6.88 2.45 1.94
CA TYR A 154 5.48 2.90 1.85
C TYR A 154 4.54 1.77 1.44
N SER A 155 4.91 0.99 0.44
CA SER A 155 4.14 -0.17 0.00
C SER A 155 3.94 -1.18 1.15
N THR A 156 5.01 -1.44 1.91
CA THR A 156 4.94 -2.32 3.09
C THR A 156 4.04 -1.75 4.18
N GLN A 157 4.08 -0.43 4.43
CA GLN A 157 3.18 0.22 5.39
C GLN A 157 1.70 0.06 5.00
N VAL A 158 1.36 0.23 3.72
CA VAL A 158 0.00 0.04 3.21
C VAL A 158 -0.42 -1.43 3.34
N LYS A 159 0.45 -2.37 2.93
CA LYS A 159 0.22 -3.81 3.08
C LYS A 159 -0.11 -4.16 4.53
N TYR A 160 0.72 -3.74 5.47
CA TYR A 160 0.48 -4.01 6.89
C TYR A 160 -0.74 -3.26 7.44
N GLY A 161 -1.09 -2.10 6.89
CA GLY A 161 -2.35 -1.42 7.19
C GLY A 161 -3.55 -2.27 6.81
N ILE A 162 -3.53 -2.86 5.61
CA ILE A 162 -4.57 -3.79 5.15
C ILE A 162 -4.60 -5.04 6.03
N ASP A 163 -3.46 -5.67 6.27
CA ASP A 163 -3.37 -6.89 7.10
C ASP A 163 -3.95 -6.66 8.51
N ARG A 164 -3.68 -5.50 9.10
CA ARG A 164 -4.23 -5.09 10.40
C ARG A 164 -5.74 -4.93 10.38
N ILE A 165 -6.30 -4.36 9.32
CA ILE A 165 -7.76 -4.22 9.20
C ILE A 165 -8.36 -5.61 9.00
N THR A 166 -7.85 -6.36 8.01
CA THR A 166 -8.38 -7.67 7.63
C THR A 166 -8.30 -8.69 8.77
N CYS A 167 -7.26 -8.67 9.60
CA CYS A 167 -7.14 -9.60 10.72
C CYS A 167 -8.17 -9.35 11.84
N THR A 168 -8.75 -8.15 11.92
CA THR A 168 -9.82 -7.83 12.89
C THR A 168 -11.21 -8.24 12.40
N LEU A 169 -11.41 -8.32 11.07
CA LEU A 169 -12.72 -8.57 10.46
C LEU A 169 -13.39 -9.89 10.91
N PRO A 170 -12.69 -11.05 11.03
CA PRO A 170 -13.31 -12.29 11.48
C PRO A 170 -14.00 -12.19 12.83
N ARG A 171 -13.52 -11.32 13.74
CA ARG A 171 -14.15 -11.07 15.04
C ARG A 171 -15.33 -10.10 14.92
N MET A 172 -15.25 -9.12 14.01
CA MET A 172 -16.35 -8.20 13.72
C MET A 172 -17.54 -8.87 13.02
N TYR A 173 -17.30 -9.97 12.31
CA TYR A 173 -18.37 -10.77 11.69
C TYR A 173 -19.11 -11.67 12.67
N GLN A 174 -18.70 -11.75 13.94
CA GLN A 174 -19.40 -12.52 14.95
C GLN A 174 -20.57 -11.73 15.56
N LEU A 175 -21.79 -12.25 15.41
CA LEU A 175 -23.00 -11.59 15.86
C LEU A 175 -23.47 -12.11 17.23
N ALA A 176 -23.79 -11.17 18.14
CA ALA A 176 -24.36 -11.47 19.46
C ALA A 176 -25.85 -11.87 19.41
N GLN A 177 -26.51 -11.73 18.25
CA GLN A 177 -27.94 -11.93 18.11
C GLN A 177 -28.36 -13.36 18.50
N GLY A 178 -29.41 -13.47 19.30
CA GLY A 178 -29.85 -14.72 19.93
C GLY A 178 -29.31 -14.96 21.35
N GLY A 179 -28.36 -14.14 21.84
CA GLY A 179 -27.95 -14.12 23.25
C GLY A 179 -28.96 -13.45 24.20
N THR A 180 -29.91 -12.68 23.64
CA THR A 180 -30.92 -11.88 24.37
C THR A 180 -30.33 -10.96 25.45
N ALA A 181 -30.93 -10.89 26.63
CA ALA A 181 -30.63 -9.84 27.61
C ALA A 181 -29.22 -9.96 28.23
N VAL A 182 -28.76 -11.20 28.46
CA VAL A 182 -27.53 -11.47 29.23
C VAL A 182 -26.65 -12.58 28.64
N GLY A 183 -26.95 -13.04 27.42
CA GLY A 183 -26.18 -14.09 26.73
C GLY A 183 -26.78 -15.49 26.86
N THR A 184 -27.79 -15.69 27.71
CA THR A 184 -28.42 -16.99 27.95
C THR A 184 -29.34 -17.45 26.81
N GLY A 185 -29.79 -16.54 25.94
CA GLY A 185 -30.76 -16.84 24.90
C GLY A 185 -32.19 -17.08 25.43
N LEU A 186 -32.48 -16.71 26.68
CA LEU A 186 -33.82 -16.78 27.25
C LEU A 186 -34.81 -16.02 26.35
N ASN A 187 -35.98 -16.59 26.10
CA ASN A 187 -37.02 -16.08 25.17
C ASN A 187 -36.65 -16.15 23.67
N THR A 188 -35.66 -16.94 23.27
CA THR A 188 -35.33 -17.20 21.86
C THR A 188 -35.52 -18.68 21.50
N LYS A 189 -35.92 -18.95 20.25
CA LYS A 189 -36.04 -20.33 19.73
C LYS A 189 -34.67 -20.93 19.44
N LYS A 190 -34.49 -22.22 19.72
CA LYS A 190 -33.24 -22.95 19.40
C LYS A 190 -32.92 -22.83 17.90
N GLY A 191 -31.68 -22.43 17.59
CA GLY A 191 -31.19 -22.24 16.21
C GLY A 191 -31.59 -20.91 15.55
N PHE A 192 -32.27 -20.01 16.27
CA PHE A 192 -32.54 -18.66 15.76
C PHE A 192 -31.26 -17.88 15.45
N ASP A 193 -30.24 -17.98 16.30
CA ASP A 193 -28.97 -17.29 16.22
C ASP A 193 -28.17 -17.64 14.95
N VAL A 194 -28.13 -18.92 14.58
CA VAL A 194 -27.53 -19.39 13.32
C VAL A 194 -28.31 -18.87 12.11
N LYS A 195 -29.65 -18.96 12.16
CA LYS A 195 -30.51 -18.54 11.04
C LYS A 195 -30.46 -17.04 10.79
N ILE A 196 -30.47 -16.22 11.84
CA ILE A 196 -30.38 -14.76 11.69
C ILE A 196 -28.99 -14.35 11.18
N ALA A 197 -27.92 -15.00 11.63
CA ALA A 197 -26.58 -14.73 11.10
C ALA A 197 -26.46 -15.10 9.62
N ALA A 198 -27.02 -16.24 9.20
CA ALA A 198 -27.06 -16.65 7.80
C ALA A 198 -27.85 -15.65 6.93
N ALA A 199 -29.00 -15.19 7.41
CA ALA A 199 -29.80 -14.18 6.70
C ALA A 199 -29.04 -12.84 6.53
N VAL A 200 -28.32 -12.40 7.57
CA VAL A 200 -27.47 -11.20 7.48
C VAL A 200 -26.30 -11.41 6.52
N ALA A 201 -25.68 -12.59 6.54
CA ALA A 201 -24.59 -12.92 5.62
C ALA A 201 -25.06 -12.92 4.16
N GLU A 202 -26.24 -13.49 3.88
CA GLU A 202 -26.86 -13.50 2.56
C GLU A 202 -27.17 -12.09 2.07
N GLU A 203 -27.85 -11.28 2.89
CA GLU A 203 -28.23 -9.91 2.54
C GLU A 203 -27.01 -9.01 2.27
N THR A 204 -25.96 -9.15 3.08
CA THR A 204 -24.77 -8.28 2.98
C THR A 204 -23.69 -8.81 2.04
N SER A 205 -23.78 -10.09 1.64
CA SER A 205 -22.69 -10.81 0.96
C SER A 205 -21.36 -10.79 1.74
N LEU A 206 -21.42 -10.67 3.07
CA LEU A 206 -20.28 -10.68 3.98
C LEU A 206 -20.34 -11.90 4.90
N PRO A 207 -19.21 -12.44 5.38
CA PRO A 207 -19.15 -13.73 6.07
C PRO A 207 -19.57 -13.64 7.55
N PHE A 208 -20.75 -13.08 7.83
CA PHE A 208 -21.31 -13.00 9.17
C PHE A 208 -21.63 -14.39 9.73
N VAL A 209 -21.31 -14.59 11.01
CA VAL A 209 -21.55 -15.84 11.73
C VAL A 209 -22.09 -15.54 13.13
N THR A 210 -22.76 -16.52 13.74
CA THR A 210 -23.16 -16.43 15.14
C THR A 210 -21.92 -16.44 16.03
N ALA A 211 -21.85 -15.57 17.05
CA ALA A 211 -20.73 -15.56 17.98
C ALA A 211 -20.70 -16.86 18.81
N GLU A 212 -19.50 -17.43 19.00
CA GLU A 212 -19.32 -18.69 19.73
C GLU A 212 -19.78 -18.59 21.18
N ASN A 213 -19.46 -17.46 21.83
CA ASN A 213 -19.87 -17.18 23.20
C ASN A 213 -20.68 -15.89 23.27
N LYS A 214 -21.98 -16.01 23.57
CA LYS A 214 -22.89 -14.86 23.65
C LYS A 214 -22.64 -13.97 24.87
N PHE A 215 -22.04 -14.49 25.94
CA PHE A 215 -21.65 -13.69 27.10
C PHE A 215 -20.48 -12.77 26.75
N GLU A 216 -19.46 -13.28 26.04
CA GLU A 216 -18.34 -12.47 25.56
C GLU A 216 -18.82 -11.39 24.57
N ALA A 217 -19.63 -11.77 23.57
CA ALA A 217 -20.10 -10.86 22.54
C ALA A 217 -20.97 -9.71 23.08
N LEU A 218 -21.70 -9.95 24.18
CA LEU A 218 -22.47 -8.91 24.88
C LEU A 218 -21.60 -8.11 25.87
N SER A 219 -20.49 -8.67 26.34
CA SER A 219 -19.54 -8.02 27.27
C SER A 219 -18.71 -6.91 26.62
N VAL A 220 -18.60 -6.88 25.28
CA VAL A 220 -18.00 -5.73 24.56
C VAL A 220 -18.69 -4.42 24.94
N ARG A 221 -20.02 -4.46 25.18
CA ARG A 221 -20.75 -3.30 25.70
C ARG A 221 -20.32 -2.92 27.11
N LEU A 222 -20.13 -3.89 28.01
CA LEU A 222 -19.65 -3.65 29.36
C LEU A 222 -18.21 -3.10 29.38
N LEU A 223 -17.33 -3.59 28.51
CA LEU A 223 -15.97 -3.05 28.37
C LEU A 223 -15.98 -1.64 27.77
N GLY A 224 -16.86 -1.37 26.80
CA GLY A 224 -17.08 -0.04 26.25
C GLY A 224 -17.58 0.94 27.31
N ASP A 225 -18.61 0.55 28.06
CA ASP A 225 -19.19 1.36 29.14
C ASP A 225 -18.18 1.56 30.28
N ALA A 226 -17.42 0.53 30.65
CA ALA A 226 -16.37 0.63 31.66
C ALA A 226 -15.21 1.53 31.20
N SER A 227 -14.79 1.45 29.94
CA SER A 227 -13.74 2.30 29.37
C SER A 227 -14.17 3.76 29.28
N ALA A 228 -15.42 4.02 28.86
CA ALA A 228 -16.00 5.36 28.84
C ALA A 228 -16.14 5.93 30.25
N SER A 229 -16.58 5.12 31.21
CA SER A 229 -16.65 5.51 32.62
C SER A 229 -15.26 5.78 33.20
N PHE A 230 -14.26 4.96 32.88
CA PHE A 230 -12.88 5.14 33.33
C PHE A 230 -12.23 6.41 32.76
N GLU A 231 -12.43 6.71 31.47
CA GLU A 231 -11.97 7.99 30.88
C GLU A 231 -12.57 9.18 31.61
N LYS A 232 -13.91 9.19 31.74
CA LYS A 232 -14.65 10.32 32.29
C LYS A 232 -14.38 10.53 33.77
N ASN A 233 -14.40 9.46 34.55
CA ASN A 233 -14.43 9.53 36.01
C ASN A 233 -13.05 9.32 36.65
N CYS A 234 -12.05 8.86 35.89
CA CYS A 234 -10.68 8.70 36.38
C CYS A 234 -9.72 9.53 35.53
N VAL A 235 -9.51 9.17 34.26
CA VAL A 235 -8.41 9.70 33.43
C VAL A 235 -8.44 11.22 33.31
N ARG A 236 -9.60 11.81 33.01
CA ARG A 236 -9.75 13.27 32.86
C ARG A 236 -9.40 14.05 34.14
N GLY A 237 -9.56 13.42 35.31
CA GLY A 237 -9.29 13.99 36.62
C GLY A 237 -7.89 13.69 37.16
N ILE A 238 -7.07 12.90 36.45
CA ILE A 238 -5.72 12.57 36.92
C ILE A 238 -4.88 13.84 36.97
N GLN A 239 -4.38 14.15 38.18
CA GLN A 239 -3.37 15.19 38.38
C GLN A 239 -2.08 14.54 38.88
N ALA A 240 -0.97 14.92 38.24
CA ALA A 240 0.34 14.49 38.69
C ALA A 240 0.66 15.12 40.05
N ASN A 241 1.06 14.30 41.02
CA ASN A 241 1.57 14.80 42.30
C ASN A 241 2.98 15.36 42.10
N LYS A 242 3.05 16.61 41.64
CA LYS A 242 4.31 17.29 41.29
C LYS A 242 5.28 17.37 42.47
N ALA A 243 4.78 17.56 43.69
CA ALA A 243 5.61 17.59 44.89
C ALA A 243 6.31 16.26 45.15
N ARG A 244 5.59 15.14 45.01
CA ARG A 244 6.15 13.79 45.15
C ARG A 244 7.08 13.44 44.00
N ILE A 245 6.74 13.81 42.77
CA ILE A 245 7.58 13.59 41.58
C ILE A 245 8.90 14.35 41.70
N SER A 246 8.86 15.63 42.11
CA SER A 246 10.06 16.44 42.36
C SER A 246 10.92 15.84 43.47
N LYS A 247 10.32 15.40 44.58
CA LYS A 247 11.04 14.69 45.64
C LYS A 247 11.78 13.45 45.12
N LEU A 248 11.10 12.60 44.34
CA LEU A 248 11.68 11.37 43.79
C LEU A 248 12.71 11.61 42.68
N LEU A 249 12.56 12.69 41.89
CA LEU A 249 13.55 13.10 40.89
C LEU A 249 14.82 13.65 41.54
N HIS A 250 14.69 14.45 42.61
CA HIS A 250 15.82 14.96 43.36
C HIS A 250 16.45 13.92 44.30
N GLU A 251 15.77 12.81 44.62
CA GLU A 251 16.36 11.65 45.31
C GLU A 251 17.22 10.79 44.37
N LYS A 252 17.06 10.88 43.03
CA LYS A 252 17.98 10.28 42.04
C LYS A 252 18.96 11.32 41.50
N ILE A 253 19.83 11.79 42.40
CA ILE A 253 20.95 12.69 42.13
C ILE A 253 21.94 11.99 41.18
N GLY A 254 21.98 12.40 39.90
CA GLY A 254 23.01 11.93 38.98
C GLY A 254 22.87 12.41 37.53
N TYR A 255 21.65 12.54 37.01
CA TYR A 255 21.43 12.85 35.59
C TYR A 255 21.73 14.31 35.22
N ASP A 256 21.31 15.27 36.05
CA ASP A 256 21.54 16.70 35.79
C ASP A 256 23.04 17.05 35.81
N ASN A 257 23.76 16.41 36.73
CA ASN A 257 25.21 16.52 36.83
C ASN A 257 25.91 15.93 35.60
N ALA A 258 25.48 14.75 35.12
CA ALA A 258 26.02 14.15 33.90
C ALA A 258 25.73 15.01 32.65
N ALA A 259 24.53 15.57 32.53
CA ALA A 259 24.16 16.44 31.42
C ALA A 259 24.94 17.77 31.41
N ALA A 260 25.21 18.35 32.59
CA ALA A 260 26.03 19.55 32.74
C ALA A 260 27.49 19.30 32.31
N VAL A 261 28.05 18.15 32.68
CA VAL A 261 29.40 17.71 32.28
C VAL A 261 29.49 17.58 30.75
N ALA A 262 28.53 16.91 30.11
CA ALA A 262 28.52 16.74 28.66
C ALA A 262 28.42 18.08 27.90
N LYS A 263 27.54 19.00 28.35
CA LYS A 263 27.41 20.33 27.73
C LYS A 263 28.68 21.16 27.85
N LYS A 264 29.35 21.11 29.01
CA LYS A 264 30.60 21.85 29.24
C LYS A 264 31.74 21.29 28.40
N ALA A 265 31.91 19.97 28.39
CA ALA A 265 32.91 19.28 27.56
C ALA A 265 32.78 19.66 26.07
N HIS A 266 31.54 19.67 25.56
CA HIS A 266 31.28 20.04 24.18
C HIS A 266 31.56 21.52 23.88
N LYS A 267 31.17 22.43 24.79
CA LYS A 267 31.38 23.88 24.61
C LYS A 267 32.85 24.29 24.71
N GLU A 268 33.62 23.62 25.56
CA GLU A 268 35.03 23.95 25.85
C GLU A 268 36.03 23.09 25.04
N GLY A 269 35.55 22.09 24.29
CA GLY A 269 36.43 21.16 23.58
C GLY A 269 37.27 20.29 24.51
N SER A 270 36.82 20.06 25.74
CA SER A 270 37.55 19.30 26.77
C SER A 270 37.02 17.87 26.91
N THR A 271 37.76 17.01 27.62
CA THR A 271 37.28 15.66 27.94
C THR A 271 36.15 15.69 28.97
N LEU A 272 35.33 14.63 29.01
CA LEU A 272 34.27 14.47 30.04
C LEU A 272 34.86 14.45 31.46
N LYS A 273 36.04 13.85 31.63
CA LYS A 273 36.76 13.79 32.91
C LYS A 273 37.17 15.18 33.39
N GLU A 274 37.77 15.98 32.52
CA GLU A 274 38.14 17.37 32.84
C GLU A 274 36.92 18.23 33.17
N ALA A 275 35.84 18.07 32.40
CA ALA A 275 34.59 18.81 32.63
C ALA A 275 33.94 18.40 33.97
N ALA A 276 33.96 17.11 34.33
CA ALA A 276 33.45 16.60 35.60
C ALA A 276 34.24 17.12 36.80
N LEU A 277 35.57 17.12 36.70
CA LEU A 277 36.49 17.65 37.72
C LEU A 277 36.29 19.17 37.90
N ARG A 278 36.24 19.94 36.81
CA ARG A 278 36.03 21.40 36.86
C ARG A 278 34.66 21.81 37.40
N LEU A 279 33.66 20.94 37.27
CA LEU A 279 32.32 21.18 37.81
C LEU A 279 32.18 20.69 39.26
N GLY A 280 33.22 20.04 39.83
CA GLY A 280 33.18 19.46 41.17
C GLY A 280 32.15 18.33 41.30
N VAL A 281 31.78 17.71 40.19
CA VAL A 281 30.72 16.70 40.13
C VAL A 281 31.22 15.33 40.56
N LEU A 282 32.47 15.01 40.22
CA LEU A 282 33.17 13.78 40.58
C LEU A 282 34.65 14.09 40.83
N THR A 283 35.27 13.34 41.73
CA THR A 283 36.74 13.27 41.82
C THR A 283 37.32 12.42 40.70
N SER A 284 38.63 12.50 40.47
CA SER A 284 39.29 11.71 39.41
C SER A 284 39.12 10.22 39.66
N GLU A 285 39.25 9.80 40.92
CA GLU A 285 39.15 8.41 41.35
C GLU A 285 37.73 7.87 41.20
N GLU A 286 36.71 8.67 41.51
CA GLU A 286 35.31 8.31 41.30
C GLU A 286 34.97 8.21 39.80
N PHE A 287 35.50 9.12 38.97
CA PHE A 287 35.28 9.07 37.52
C PHE A 287 35.87 7.79 36.91
N ASP A 288 37.10 7.44 37.29
CA ASP A 288 37.77 6.22 36.78
C ASP A 288 37.09 4.93 37.26
N LYS A 289 36.44 4.96 38.42
CA LYS A 289 35.65 3.83 38.93
C LYS A 289 34.30 3.67 38.23
N LEU A 290 33.67 4.78 37.85
CA LEU A 290 32.30 4.80 37.29
C LEU A 290 32.27 4.72 35.76
N VAL A 291 33.26 5.28 35.08
CA VAL A 291 33.31 5.38 33.60
C VAL A 291 34.35 4.40 33.07
N VAL A 292 33.96 3.13 33.01
CA VAL A 292 34.81 2.02 32.52
C VAL A 292 34.23 1.51 31.19
N PRO A 293 34.82 1.87 30.04
CA PRO A 293 34.26 1.57 28.71
C PRO A 293 33.93 0.09 28.49
N GLU A 294 34.76 -0.81 29.02
CA GLU A 294 34.59 -2.26 28.91
C GLU A 294 33.36 -2.79 29.65
N LYS A 295 32.83 -2.03 30.61
CA LYS A 295 31.60 -2.34 31.36
C LYS A 295 30.36 -1.65 30.80
N MET A 296 30.49 -0.87 29.74
CA MET A 296 29.40 -0.07 29.14
C MET A 296 28.93 -0.62 27.78
N ILE A 297 29.30 -1.86 27.45
CA ILE A 297 29.02 -2.53 26.16
C ILE A 297 27.83 -3.52 26.21
N GLY A 298 27.08 -3.56 27.31
CA GLY A 298 25.93 -4.46 27.47
C GLY A 298 25.15 -4.21 28.75
N PRO A 299 24.00 -4.89 28.94
CA PRO A 299 23.24 -4.82 30.17
C PRO A 299 24.09 -5.29 31.36
N SER A 300 24.09 -4.51 32.44
CA SER A 300 24.70 -4.86 33.72
C SER A 300 23.63 -5.42 34.67
N ASP A 301 23.93 -6.52 35.35
CA ASP A 301 23.08 -7.10 36.41
C ASP A 301 22.85 -6.13 37.59
#